data_AF-A0A4Y2S3T8-F1
#
_entry.id   AF-A0A4Y2S3T8-F1
#
_cell.length_a   1.000
_cell.length_b   1.000
_cell.length_c   1.000
_cell.angle_alpha   90.00
_cell.angle_beta   90.00
_cell.angle_gamma   90.00
#
_symmetry.space_group_name_H-M   'P 1'
#
loop_
_entity.id
_entity.type
_entity.pdbx_description
1 polymer ?
#
loop_
_entity_poly.entity_id
_entity_poly.type
_entity_poly.pdbx_seq_one_letter_code
_entity_poly.pdbx_strand_id
1 'polypeptide(L)'
;MVWGHTGSSTRLRKARQTLSARKLMVTVFWEAQGILLIEFMTRGTTVNSEVYCCTLKELKRTIQNKRRGLLSSGVVLLQKKKKKKKKKKKKEVCSNSNEMCFNILPISLDLAPSDFHLFTAMKKWLGGQHFADDEELKNPVTYWLKSQAAALHAEGIGKLVKRYDKCLNNGGDYVEK
;
A
#
# COMPACT_ATOMS: atom_id res chain seq x y z
N MET A 1 43.38 1.88 -17.10
CA MET A 1 42.58 2.69 -18.04
C MET A 1 42.73 2.11 -19.43
N VAL A 2 41.68 1.46 -19.96
CA VAL A 2 41.24 1.50 -21.37
C VAL A 2 39.76 1.10 -21.33
N TRP A 3 38.95 1.85 -22.07
CA TRP A 3 37.50 1.93 -22.02
C TRP A 3 36.80 0.76 -22.73
N GLY A 4 35.65 0.34 -22.18
CA GLY A 4 34.68 -0.57 -22.81
C GLY A 4 33.35 0.15 -23.03
N HIS A 5 32.81 0.03 -24.24
CA HIS A 5 31.84 0.93 -24.88
C HIS A 5 30.44 1.05 -24.24
N THR A 6 29.89 2.25 -24.42
CA THR A 6 28.48 2.66 -24.36
C THR A 6 27.61 1.78 -25.26
N GLY A 7 26.78 0.92 -24.68
CA GLY A 7 25.79 0.19 -25.49
C GLY A 7 25.03 -0.96 -24.83
N SER A 8 25.51 -1.52 -23.71
CA SER A 8 24.82 -2.62 -23.04
C SER A 8 24.12 -2.15 -21.77
N SER A 9 22.83 -1.83 -21.88
CA SER A 9 21.95 -1.96 -20.71
C SER A 9 21.86 -3.45 -20.41
N THR A 10 22.73 -3.96 -19.53
CA THR A 10 22.46 -5.17 -18.77
C THR A 10 21.24 -4.87 -17.91
N ARG A 11 20.06 -4.92 -18.53
CA ARG A 11 18.78 -5.00 -17.87
C ARG A 11 18.93 -6.17 -16.92
N LEU A 12 19.13 -5.89 -15.63
CA LEU A 12 19.01 -6.88 -14.59
C LEU A 12 17.68 -7.59 -14.85
N ARG A 13 17.79 -8.85 -15.29
CA ARG A 13 16.63 -9.68 -15.62
C ARG A 13 15.95 -9.87 -14.28
N LYS A 14 14.95 -9.04 -13.96
CA LYS A 14 14.18 -9.18 -12.73
C LYS A 14 13.60 -10.58 -12.77
N ALA A 15 14.09 -11.44 -11.87
CA ALA A 15 13.57 -12.77 -11.70
C ALA A 15 12.05 -12.66 -11.63
N ARG A 16 11.38 -13.28 -12.60
CA ARG A 16 9.93 -13.25 -12.69
C ARG A 16 9.45 -14.13 -11.55
N GLN A 17 9.13 -13.52 -10.40
CA GLN A 17 8.54 -14.27 -9.30
C GLN A 17 7.20 -14.81 -9.77
N THR A 18 7.16 -16.12 -10.02
CA THR A 18 5.93 -16.88 -10.14
C THR A 18 5.15 -16.67 -8.84
N LEU A 19 3.88 -16.27 -8.94
CA LEU A 19 3.02 -16.20 -7.78
C LEU A 19 2.78 -17.65 -7.34
N SER A 20 3.44 -18.07 -6.25
CA SER A 20 3.13 -19.34 -5.60
C SER A 20 1.64 -19.37 -5.28
N ALA A 21 0.98 -20.50 -5.54
CA ALA A 21 -0.42 -20.75 -5.18
C ALA A 21 -0.70 -20.61 -3.67
N ARG A 22 0.35 -20.45 -2.84
CA ARG A 22 0.28 -20.24 -1.39
C ARG A 22 0.30 -18.78 -0.95
N LYS A 23 0.24 -17.80 -1.87
CA LYS A 23 0.27 -16.37 -1.51
C LYS A 23 -1.12 -15.88 -1.10
N LEU A 24 -1.23 -15.43 0.15
CA LEU A 24 -2.37 -14.66 0.66
C LEU A 24 -2.13 -13.16 0.44
N MET A 25 -3.16 -12.43 0.05
CA MET A 25 -3.07 -10.97 -0.15
C MET A 25 -3.82 -10.26 0.98
N VAL A 26 -3.17 -9.26 1.58
CA VAL A 26 -3.76 -8.43 2.63
C VAL A 26 -3.86 -6.98 2.18
N THR A 27 -5.00 -6.36 2.43
CA THR A 27 -5.23 -4.93 2.27
C THR A 27 -5.26 -4.30 3.65
N VAL A 28 -4.43 -3.29 3.88
CA VAL A 28 -4.32 -2.61 5.18
C VAL A 28 -4.53 -1.12 4.98
N PHE A 29 -5.47 -0.56 5.73
CA PHE A 29 -5.68 0.88 5.84
C PHE A 29 -5.24 1.34 7.22
N TRP A 30 -4.46 2.42 7.26
CA TRP A 30 -3.86 2.93 8.48
C TRP A 30 -3.61 4.43 8.37
N GLU A 31 -3.50 5.07 9.53
CA GLU A 31 -3.22 6.51 9.69
C GLU A 31 -2.18 6.70 10.80
N ALA A 32 -1.79 7.94 11.09
CA ALA A 32 -0.78 8.26 12.10
C ALA A 32 -1.09 7.69 13.51
N GLN A 33 -2.36 7.48 13.85
CA GLN A 33 -2.77 6.94 15.13
C GLN A 33 -2.89 5.40 15.16
N GLY A 34 -2.75 4.71 14.01
CA GLY A 34 -2.76 3.25 13.95
C GLY A 34 -3.56 2.66 12.78
N ILE A 35 -3.83 1.36 12.89
CA ILE A 35 -4.58 0.60 11.87
C ILE A 35 -6.08 0.88 11.94
N LEU A 36 -6.68 1.17 10.79
CA LEU A 36 -8.11 1.37 10.63
C LEU A 36 -8.80 0.05 10.29
N LEU A 37 -8.36 -0.59 9.19
CA LEU A 37 -8.98 -1.78 8.62
C LEU A 37 -7.90 -2.73 8.08
N ILE A 38 -8.12 -4.04 8.29
CA ILE A 38 -7.29 -5.13 7.76
C ILE A 38 -8.25 -6.09 7.07
N GLU A 39 -8.01 -6.38 5.79
CA GLU A 39 -8.82 -7.31 5.02
C GLU A 39 -7.92 -8.31 4.30
N PHE A 40 -8.12 -9.60 4.56
CA PHE A 40 -7.44 -10.68 3.85
C PHE A 40 -8.31 -11.15 2.70
N MET A 41 -7.72 -11.22 1.51
CA MET A 41 -8.41 -11.71 0.33
C MET A 41 -8.27 -13.22 0.21
N THR A 42 -9.32 -13.86 -0.26
CA THR A 42 -9.32 -15.29 -0.58
C THR A 42 -8.34 -15.59 -1.71
N ARG A 43 -7.61 -16.71 -1.59
CA ARG A 43 -6.63 -17.13 -2.58
C ARG A 43 -7.26 -17.25 -3.97
N GLY A 44 -6.52 -16.82 -5.00
CA GLY A 44 -6.98 -16.90 -6.39
C GLY A 44 -7.99 -15.81 -6.80
N THR A 45 -8.47 -14.98 -5.87
CA THR A 45 -9.33 -13.85 -6.24
C THR A 45 -8.52 -12.64 -6.68
N THR A 46 -9.07 -11.90 -7.65
CA THR A 46 -8.52 -10.62 -8.08
C THR A 46 -9.35 -9.50 -7.45
N VAL A 47 -8.70 -8.42 -6.99
CA VAL A 47 -9.40 -7.23 -6.52
C VAL A 47 -10.23 -6.64 -7.66
N ASN A 48 -11.52 -6.98 -7.71
CA ASN A 48 -12.49 -6.32 -8.56
C ASN A 48 -12.81 -4.94 -7.98
N SER A 49 -13.22 -4.03 -8.86
CA SER A 49 -13.73 -2.71 -8.51
C SER A 49 -14.87 -2.77 -7.48
N GLU A 50 -15.77 -3.73 -7.58
CA GLU A 50 -16.90 -3.88 -6.67
C GLU A 50 -16.47 -4.23 -5.24
N VAL A 51 -15.63 -5.27 -5.10
CA VAL A 51 -15.04 -5.65 -3.80
C VAL A 51 -14.30 -4.47 -3.18
N TYR A 52 -13.52 -3.75 -3.99
CA TYR A 52 -12.79 -2.58 -3.52
C TYR A 52 -13.70 -1.44 -3.04
N CYS A 53 -14.77 -1.12 -3.80
CA CYS A 53 -15.70 -0.08 -3.36
C CYS A 53 -16.50 -0.56 -2.11
N CYS A 54 -16.76 -1.86 -1.92
CA CYS A 54 -17.29 -2.39 -0.65
C CYS A 54 -16.32 -2.20 0.53
N THR A 55 -15.03 -2.53 0.37
CA THR A 55 -14.00 -2.29 1.40
C THR A 55 -13.94 -0.81 1.79
N LEU A 56 -14.06 0.11 0.82
CA LEU A 56 -14.07 1.54 1.09
C LEU A 56 -15.31 2.00 1.89
N LYS A 57 -16.47 1.37 1.70
CA LYS A 57 -17.66 1.62 2.54
C LYS A 57 -17.39 1.22 3.98
N GLU A 58 -16.79 0.05 4.18
CA GLU A 58 -16.42 -0.44 5.50
C GLU A 58 -15.35 0.45 6.16
N LEU A 59 -14.37 0.91 5.40
CA LEU A 59 -13.37 1.87 5.88
C LEU A 59 -14.03 3.17 6.36
N LYS A 60 -14.96 3.73 5.58
CA LYS A 60 -15.70 4.95 5.96
C LYS A 60 -16.46 4.75 7.27
N ARG A 61 -17.17 3.63 7.42
CA ARG A 61 -17.87 3.27 8.67
C ARG A 61 -16.90 3.14 9.84
N THR A 62 -15.75 2.52 9.61
CA THR A 62 -14.72 2.33 10.63
C THR A 62 -14.15 3.66 11.11
N ILE A 63 -13.89 4.60 10.20
CA ILE A 63 -13.44 5.95 10.54
C ILE A 63 -14.54 6.68 11.34
N GLN A 64 -15.81 6.60 10.92
CA GLN A 64 -16.93 7.19 11.65
C GLN A 64 -17.00 6.71 13.10
N ASN A 65 -16.80 5.41 13.31
CA ASN A 65 -16.91 4.79 14.62
C ASN A 65 -15.69 5.07 15.52
N LYS A 66 -14.47 4.93 14.97
CA LYS A 66 -13.22 5.03 15.74
C LYS A 66 -12.68 6.45 15.88
N ARG A 67 -12.97 7.35 14.94
CA ARG A 67 -12.38 8.70 14.83
C ARG A 67 -13.46 9.75 14.55
N ARG A 68 -14.35 9.96 15.52
CA ARG A 68 -15.39 11.00 15.44
C ARG A 68 -14.72 12.36 15.15
N GLY A 69 -15.00 12.95 13.99
CA GLY A 69 -14.44 14.23 13.53
C GLY A 69 -13.46 14.14 12.35
N LEU A 70 -12.85 12.97 12.08
CA LEU A 70 -11.87 12.85 10.98
C LEU A 70 -12.50 13.09 9.60
N LEU A 71 -13.73 12.61 9.39
CA LEU A 71 -14.47 12.86 8.15
C LEU A 71 -14.83 14.33 7.97
N SER A 72 -15.12 15.05 9.06
CA SER A 72 -15.43 16.48 9.02
C SER A 72 -14.20 17.33 8.73
N SER A 73 -13.01 16.88 9.13
CA SER A 73 -11.72 17.52 8.83
C SER A 73 -11.22 17.26 7.41
N GLY A 74 -11.90 16.38 6.65
CA GLY A 74 -11.47 15.92 5.33
C GLY A 74 -10.47 14.77 5.43
N VAL A 75 -10.76 13.67 4.72
CA VAL A 75 -9.87 12.50 4.65
C VAL A 75 -9.35 12.34 3.23
N VAL A 76 -8.03 12.21 3.12
CA VAL A 76 -7.34 11.95 1.87
C VAL A 76 -6.81 10.51 1.88
N LEU A 77 -7.24 9.72 0.90
CA LEU A 77 -6.75 8.36 0.74
C LEU A 77 -5.55 8.33 -0.20
N LEU A 78 -4.39 7.98 0.36
CA LEU A 78 -3.17 7.79 -0.41
C LEU A 78 -3.14 6.38 -1.01
N GLN A 79 -3.26 6.28 -2.34
CA GLN A 79 -3.25 4.99 -3.02
C GLN A 79 -2.18 4.95 -4.11
N LYS A 80 -1.46 3.83 -4.17
CA LYS A 80 -0.49 3.59 -5.24
C LYS A 80 -1.16 3.58 -6.61
N LYS A 81 -0.63 4.36 -7.55
CA LYS A 81 -1.09 4.33 -8.95
C LYS A 81 -0.84 2.95 -9.55
N LYS A 82 -1.90 2.20 -9.90
CA LYS A 82 -1.74 0.95 -10.65
C LYS A 82 -1.13 1.27 -12.02
N LYS A 83 -0.01 0.62 -12.39
CA LYS A 83 0.53 0.71 -13.76
C LYS A 83 -0.53 0.19 -14.72
N LYS A 84 -1.18 1.07 -15.48
CA LYS A 84 -2.06 0.65 -16.58
C LYS A 84 -1.20 -0.13 -17.58
N LYS A 85 -1.46 -1.43 -17.75
CA LYS A 85 -1.01 -2.13 -18.96
C LYS A 85 -1.66 -1.40 -20.13
N LYS A 86 -0.87 -0.97 -21.13
CA LYS A 86 -1.37 -0.31 -22.35
C LYS A 86 -2.40 -1.24 -23.03
N LYS A 87 -3.68 -1.09 -22.69
CA LYS A 87 -4.83 -1.59 -23.45
C LYS A 87 -5.92 -0.52 -23.36
N LYS A 88 -6.53 -0.25 -24.52
CA LYS A 88 -7.51 0.82 -24.79
C LYS A 88 -8.70 0.76 -23.83
N LYS A 89 -9.18 1.95 -23.45
CA LYS A 89 -10.42 2.34 -22.74
C LYS A 89 -11.31 1.22 -22.15
N LYS A 90 -11.55 1.30 -20.84
CA LYS A 90 -12.91 1.27 -20.28
C LYS A 90 -12.96 2.05 -18.96
N LYS A 91 -14.13 2.65 -18.74
CA LYS A 91 -14.47 3.82 -17.90
C LYS A 91 -14.01 3.72 -16.44
N GLU A 92 -13.79 4.89 -15.83
CA GLU A 92 -13.83 5.06 -14.37
C GLU A 92 -15.07 4.36 -13.80
N VAL A 93 -14.85 3.37 -12.94
CA VAL A 93 -15.93 2.60 -12.28
C VAL A 93 -16.13 3.04 -10.81
N CYS A 94 -15.49 4.13 -10.36
CA CYS A 94 -15.82 4.66 -9.03
C CYS A 94 -15.71 6.21 -9.02
N SER A 95 -16.27 6.89 -10.04
CA SER A 95 -16.33 8.37 -10.10
C SER A 95 -17.75 8.96 -10.05
N ASN A 96 -18.82 8.16 -10.00
CA ASN A 96 -20.21 8.67 -10.06
C ASN A 96 -21.11 8.22 -8.89
N SER A 97 -20.58 8.13 -7.66
CA SER A 97 -21.45 8.06 -6.48
C SER A 97 -21.11 9.18 -5.51
N ASN A 98 -21.94 10.23 -5.48
CA ASN A 98 -21.86 11.36 -4.54
C ASN A 98 -21.86 10.95 -3.04
N GLU A 99 -22.03 9.66 -2.73
CA GLU A 99 -22.06 9.12 -1.37
C GLU A 99 -20.67 8.71 -0.80
N MET A 100 -19.61 8.66 -1.62
CA MET A 100 -18.35 7.98 -1.26
C MET A 100 -17.08 8.73 -1.64
N CYS A 101 -17.02 10.04 -1.35
CA CYS A 101 -15.87 10.86 -1.74
C CYS A 101 -14.74 10.81 -0.69
N PHE A 102 -13.91 9.77 -0.70
CA PHE A 102 -12.53 9.97 -0.27
C PHE A 102 -11.80 10.72 -1.38
N ASN A 103 -11.06 11.77 -1.04
CA ASN A 103 -10.15 12.38 -2.01
C ASN A 103 -8.97 11.41 -2.22
N ILE A 104 -8.91 10.74 -3.37
CA ILE A 104 -7.85 9.77 -3.66
C ILE A 104 -6.66 10.48 -4.32
N LEU A 105 -5.51 10.49 -3.65
CA LEU A 105 -4.26 10.98 -4.25
C LEU A 105 -3.42 9.79 -4.76
N PRO A 106 -3.15 9.72 -6.08
CA PRO A 106 -2.32 8.67 -6.65
C PRO A 106 -0.84 8.90 -6.31
N ILE A 107 -0.25 7.99 -5.54
CA ILE A 107 1.15 8.05 -5.08
C ILE A 107 2.05 7.05 -5.86
N SER A 108 3.31 7.43 -6.07
CA SER A 108 4.36 6.56 -6.62
C SER A 108 4.87 5.57 -5.57
N LEU A 109 5.47 4.46 -5.99
CA LEU A 109 5.87 3.39 -5.06
C LEU A 109 6.79 3.87 -3.93
N ASP A 110 7.77 4.73 -4.24
CA ASP A 110 8.80 5.14 -3.29
C ASP A 110 8.31 6.18 -2.27
N LEU A 111 7.15 6.77 -2.55
CA LEU A 111 6.47 7.74 -1.71
C LEU A 111 5.31 7.11 -0.92
N ALA A 112 4.95 5.84 -1.15
CA ALA A 112 3.86 5.20 -0.41
C ALA A 112 4.31 4.79 1.01
N PRO A 113 3.74 5.38 2.09
CA PRO A 113 4.10 5.04 3.47
C PRO A 113 3.99 3.54 3.77
N SER A 114 2.97 2.89 3.21
CA SER A 114 2.79 1.44 3.36
C SER A 114 3.99 0.66 2.83
N ASP A 115 4.55 1.04 1.69
CA ASP A 115 5.63 0.30 1.03
C ASP A 115 6.99 0.54 1.70
N PHE A 116 7.34 1.80 1.99
CA PHE A 116 8.66 2.11 2.55
C PHE A 116 8.76 1.92 4.06
N HIS A 117 7.65 1.96 4.80
CA HIS A 117 7.63 1.89 6.26
C HIS A 117 6.93 0.63 6.77
N LEU A 118 5.59 0.56 6.69
CA LEU A 118 4.81 -0.50 7.31
C LEU A 118 5.18 -1.90 6.78
N PHE A 119 5.18 -2.10 5.46
CA PHE A 119 5.55 -3.38 4.86
C PHE A 119 7.05 -3.66 4.95
N THR A 120 7.89 -2.63 5.09
CA THR A 120 9.32 -2.85 5.38
C THR A 120 9.50 -3.44 6.78
N ALA A 121 8.79 -2.91 7.79
CA ALA A 121 8.79 -3.46 9.15
C ALA A 121 8.17 -4.87 9.18
N MET A 122 7.03 -5.06 8.51
CA MET A 122 6.36 -6.37 8.46
C MET A 122 7.22 -7.44 7.80
N LYS A 123 7.95 -7.11 6.72
CA LYS A 123 8.88 -8.06 6.07
C LYS A 123 10.00 -8.50 7.00
N LYS A 124 10.51 -7.59 7.83
CA LYS A 124 11.53 -7.94 8.84
C LYS A 124 10.94 -8.89 9.87
N TRP A 125 9.74 -8.59 10.37
CA TRP A 125 9.05 -9.44 11.34
C TRP A 125 8.72 -10.83 10.77
N LEU A 126 8.19 -10.90 9.55
CA LEU A 126 7.90 -12.17 8.85
C LEU A 126 9.15 -12.98 8.47
N GLY A 127 10.35 -12.40 8.58
CA GLY A 127 11.60 -13.05 8.22
C GLY A 127 11.80 -14.33 9.04
N GLY A 128 12.01 -15.46 8.36
CA GLY A 128 12.24 -16.76 9.00
C GLY A 128 10.99 -17.45 9.55
N GLN A 129 9.81 -16.84 9.45
CA GLN A 129 8.56 -17.48 9.87
C GLN A 129 8.00 -18.39 8.77
N HIS A 130 7.45 -19.53 9.18
CA HIS A 130 6.74 -20.48 8.34
C HIS A 130 5.34 -20.71 8.89
N PHE A 131 4.35 -20.72 8.00
CA PHE A 131 2.94 -20.94 8.34
C PHE A 131 2.43 -22.11 7.50
N ALA A 132 1.68 -23.04 8.12
CA ALA A 132 1.17 -24.21 7.42
C ALA A 132 -0.02 -23.84 6.52
N ASP A 133 -0.89 -22.94 6.99
CA ASP A 133 -2.09 -22.50 6.29
C ASP A 133 -2.39 -20.99 6.41
N ASP A 134 -3.55 -20.59 5.87
CA ASP A 134 -3.98 -19.18 5.86
C ASP A 134 -4.43 -18.68 7.24
N GLU A 135 -5.04 -19.52 8.07
CA GLU A 135 -5.55 -19.11 9.39
C GLU A 135 -4.40 -18.92 10.39
N GLU A 136 -3.41 -19.81 10.32
CA GLU A 136 -2.14 -19.67 11.05
C GLU A 136 -1.36 -18.41 10.65
N LEU A 137 -1.54 -17.90 9.44
CA LEU A 137 -0.94 -16.64 8.98
C LEU A 137 -1.78 -15.42 9.39
N LYS A 138 -3.11 -15.47 9.21
CA LYS A 138 -4.01 -14.33 9.42
C LYS A 138 -3.97 -13.81 10.85
N ASN A 139 -3.99 -14.70 11.84
CA ASN A 139 -4.06 -14.31 13.24
C ASN A 139 -2.78 -13.59 13.71
N PRO A 140 -1.57 -14.14 13.52
CA PRO A 140 -0.33 -13.44 13.87
C PRO A 140 -0.13 -12.13 13.12
N VAL A 141 -0.44 -12.09 11.81
CA VAL A 141 -0.33 -10.85 11.02
C VAL A 141 -1.28 -9.77 11.55
N THR A 142 -2.52 -10.15 11.87
CA THR A 142 -3.50 -9.22 12.45
C THR A 142 -3.05 -8.73 13.81
N TYR A 143 -2.56 -9.62 14.67
CA TYR A 143 -2.05 -9.28 15.98
C TYR A 143 -0.87 -8.33 15.88
N TRP A 144 0.12 -8.65 15.04
CA TRP A 144 1.29 -7.81 14.81
C TRP A 144 0.89 -6.42 14.32
N LEU A 145 0.00 -6.33 13.32
CA LEU A 145 -0.49 -5.04 12.80
C LEU A 145 -1.14 -4.20 13.90
N LYS A 146 -1.97 -4.82 14.75
CA LYS A 146 -2.67 -4.12 15.85
C LYS A 146 -1.76 -3.79 17.03
N SER A 147 -0.69 -4.54 17.26
CA SER A 147 0.25 -4.32 18.36
C SER A 147 1.29 -3.23 18.06
N GLN A 148 1.41 -2.77 16.81
CA GLN A 148 2.33 -1.70 16.47
C GLN A 148 1.93 -0.40 17.17
N ALA A 149 2.90 0.22 17.87
CA ALA A 149 2.69 1.48 18.56
C ALA A 149 2.22 2.60 17.61
N ALA A 150 1.42 3.53 18.11
CA ALA A 150 1.00 4.71 17.35
C ALA A 150 2.22 5.50 16.83
N ALA A 151 3.32 5.54 17.59
CA ALA A 151 4.57 6.17 17.20
C ALA A 151 5.13 5.62 15.87
N LEU A 152 5.04 4.30 15.63
CA LEU A 152 5.48 3.71 14.37
C LEU A 152 4.67 4.28 13.19
N HIS A 153 3.36 4.38 13.35
CA HIS A 153 2.50 4.88 12.30
C HIS A 153 2.72 6.40 12.08
N ALA A 154 2.77 7.18 13.15
CA ALA A 154 3.05 8.61 13.10
C ALA A 154 4.40 8.90 12.43
N GLU A 155 5.44 8.13 12.75
CA GLU A 155 6.74 8.24 12.12
C GLU A 155 6.67 7.94 10.61
N GLY A 156 5.93 6.90 10.21
CA GLY A 156 5.73 6.54 8.81
C GLY A 156 5.05 7.65 8.00
N ILE A 157 4.02 8.29 8.58
CA ILE A 157 3.35 9.45 7.98
C ILE A 157 4.27 10.68 7.97
N GLY A 158 5.01 10.95 9.05
CA GLY A 158 5.94 12.09 9.12
C GLY A 158 7.10 12.00 8.13
N LYS A 159 7.60 10.80 7.85
CA LYS A 159 8.62 10.55 6.82
C LYS A 159 8.14 10.88 5.39
N LEU A 160 6.83 10.96 5.18
CA LEU A 160 6.26 11.29 3.87
C LEU A 160 6.71 12.69 3.43
N VAL A 161 6.63 13.69 4.32
CA VAL A 161 7.02 15.09 4.03
C VAL A 161 8.48 15.16 3.57
N LYS A 162 9.38 14.59 4.37
CA LYS A 162 10.82 14.56 4.06
C LYS A 162 11.13 13.87 2.73
N ARG A 163 10.39 12.81 2.39
CA ARG A 163 10.54 12.10 1.11
C ARG A 163 10.00 12.91 -0.06
N TYR A 164 8.91 13.64 0.11
CA TYR A 164 8.42 14.57 -0.90
C TYR A 164 9.43 15.68 -1.17
N ASP A 165 9.97 16.31 -0.13
CA ASP A 165 10.98 17.35 -0.28
C ASP A 165 12.22 16.83 -1.02
N LYS A 166 12.70 15.64 -0.65
CA LYS A 166 13.84 15.00 -1.33
C LYS A 166 13.52 14.65 -2.79
N CYS A 167 12.30 14.19 -3.09
CA CYS A 167 11.86 13.91 -4.46
C CYS A 167 11.82 15.19 -5.31
N LEU A 168 11.29 16.29 -4.76
CA LEU A 168 11.24 17.59 -5.43
C LEU A 168 12.64 18.15 -5.68
N ASN A 169 13.51 18.12 -4.67
CA ASN A 169 14.89 18.60 -4.77
C ASN A 169 15.75 17.77 -5.73
N ASN A 170 15.41 16.49 -5.92
CA ASN A 170 16.07 15.61 -6.88
C ASN A 170 15.45 15.68 -8.29
N GLY A 171 14.61 16.68 -8.60
CA GLY A 171 13.99 16.81 -9.93
C GLY A 171 12.99 15.69 -10.27
N GLY A 172 12.45 15.00 -9.26
CA GLY A 172 11.52 13.89 -9.42
C GLY A 172 12.17 12.50 -9.50
N ASP A 173 13.49 12.39 -9.30
CA ASP A 173 14.18 11.10 -9.29
C ASP A 173 13.90 10.26 -8.04
N TYR A 174 14.18 8.96 -8.14
CA TYR A 174 13.93 7.97 -7.08
C TYR A 174 14.62 8.38 -5.76
N VAL A 175 13.85 8.40 -4.68
CA VAL A 175 14.39 8.65 -3.35
C VAL A 175 14.95 7.35 -2.78
N GLU A 176 16.27 7.21 -2.78
CA GLU A 176 16.95 6.09 -2.11
C GLU A 176 16.69 6.08 -0.60
N LYS A 177 16.68 4.87 -0.04
CA LYS A 177 16.37 4.54 1.36
C LYS A 177 17.37 5.11 2.34
#